data_AF-A0A250IER5-F1
#
_entry.id   AF-A0A250IER5-F1
#
_cell.length_a   1.000
_cell.length_b   1.000
_cell.length_c   1.000
_cell.angle_alpha   90.00
_cell.angle_beta   90.00
_cell.angle_gamma   90.00
#
_symmetry.space_group_name_H-M   'P 1'
#
loop_
_entity.id
_entity.type
_entity.pdbx_description
1 polymer ?
#
loop_
_entity_poly.entity_id
_entity_poly.type
_entity_poly.pdbx_seq_one_letter_code
_entity_poly.pdbx_strand_id
1 'polypeptide(L)'
;MRVVLEAALLVSNQVKLHPLALHALFNLFFEKKCHTLEIDPPDAPEIDTWRAGLRESDWDEMELLLDESTQRQLRDPPVNVIRVADVPAVQWVGDVPRFPLQEAISLLHKPLRVLIEGVNDERFLQSAVPHFYRSRFEDWSSREFLKFEFRGGLPNLELTLGQELRVRERRLRLFAMIDSDARKRGEPSLKSRDVARTCGRAKVAHHQLKRRAIENYLPEPALEQWLKRKHAREFDTAWLPRLKAFRALSDEQRHHYNMRAGLKKDRDGTGLADIFETLVTHKPDDARHLEEGFGEVAESFHEDSIPEAWRIKDGQSDELMDLFEKMLRAA
;
A
#
# COMPACT_ATOMS: atom_id res chain seq x y z
N MET A 1 3.41 -6.04 -11.48
CA MET A 1 4.53 -5.43 -12.24
C MET A 1 4.33 -5.63 -13.74
N ARG A 2 4.70 -4.66 -14.59
CA ARG A 2 4.68 -4.83 -16.06
C ARG A 2 6.03 -5.35 -16.54
N VAL A 3 6.00 -6.42 -17.33
CA VAL A 3 7.18 -7.07 -17.89
C VAL A 3 7.11 -6.97 -19.40
N VAL A 4 8.11 -6.33 -19.98
CA VAL A 4 8.24 -6.17 -21.42
C VAL A 4 9.31 -7.13 -21.91
N LEU A 5 8.89 -8.19 -22.61
CA LEU A 5 9.80 -9.16 -23.21
C LEU A 5 10.29 -8.62 -24.55
N GLU A 6 11.59 -8.38 -24.68
CA GLU A 6 12.13 -7.98 -25.99
C GLU A 6 12.02 -9.16 -26.95
N ALA A 7 11.40 -8.96 -28.12
CA ALA A 7 11.14 -10.06 -29.06
C ALA A 7 12.42 -10.79 -29.47
N ALA A 8 13.54 -10.08 -29.59
CA ALA A 8 14.87 -10.64 -29.86
C ALA A 8 15.31 -11.70 -28.82
N LEU A 9 14.82 -11.64 -27.58
CA LEU A 9 15.13 -12.64 -26.55
C LEU A 9 14.54 -14.01 -26.92
N LEU A 10 13.38 -14.08 -27.58
CA LEU A 10 12.66 -15.33 -27.89
C LEU A 10 13.50 -16.30 -28.75
N VAL A 11 14.36 -15.76 -29.60
CA VAL A 11 15.24 -16.54 -30.51
C VAL A 11 16.70 -16.53 -30.08
N SER A 12 17.00 -15.93 -28.92
CA SER A 12 18.37 -15.69 -28.48
C SER A 12 19.09 -16.94 -28.00
N ASN A 13 20.40 -16.84 -27.84
CA ASN A 13 21.20 -17.92 -27.27
C ASN A 13 20.86 -18.19 -25.80
N GLN A 14 20.40 -17.18 -25.03
CA GLN A 14 19.97 -17.40 -23.64
C GLN A 14 18.78 -18.35 -23.55
N VAL A 15 17.77 -18.17 -24.41
CA VAL A 15 16.59 -19.06 -24.44
C VAL A 15 16.98 -20.46 -24.92
N LYS A 16 17.90 -20.57 -25.89
CA LYS A 16 18.43 -21.88 -26.32
C LYS A 16 19.20 -22.61 -25.22
N LEU A 17 19.98 -21.88 -24.41
CA LEU A 17 20.74 -22.44 -23.29
C LEU A 17 19.84 -22.78 -22.08
N HIS A 18 18.74 -22.05 -21.90
CA HIS A 18 17.83 -22.20 -20.78
C HIS A 18 16.36 -22.24 -21.23
N PRO A 19 15.94 -23.25 -22.01
CA PRO A 19 14.60 -23.28 -22.60
C PRO A 19 13.49 -23.30 -21.54
N LEU A 20 13.75 -23.95 -20.40
CA LEU A 20 12.82 -23.99 -19.27
C LEU A 20 12.62 -22.64 -18.58
N ALA A 21 13.56 -21.71 -18.73
CA ALA A 21 13.46 -20.40 -18.08
C ALA A 21 12.35 -19.56 -18.70
N LEU A 22 12.21 -19.61 -20.02
CA LEU A 22 11.14 -18.88 -20.72
C LEU A 22 9.77 -19.46 -20.32
N HIS A 23 9.64 -20.79 -20.25
CA HIS A 23 8.43 -21.43 -19.75
C HIS A 23 8.16 -21.08 -18.27
N ALA A 24 9.18 -21.06 -17.42
CA ALA A 24 9.03 -20.64 -16.03
C ALA A 24 8.56 -19.19 -15.91
N LEU A 25 9.05 -18.30 -16.79
CA LEU A 25 8.57 -16.93 -16.88
C LEU A 25 7.08 -16.90 -17.22
N PHE A 26 6.63 -17.61 -18.25
CA PHE A 26 5.21 -17.67 -18.62
C PHE A 26 4.32 -18.26 -17.51
N ASN A 27 4.76 -19.36 -16.88
CA ASN A 27 4.06 -19.99 -15.77
C ASN A 27 3.84 -19.02 -14.59
N LEU A 28 4.79 -18.12 -14.32
CA LEU A 28 4.59 -17.08 -13.29
C LEU A 28 3.39 -16.19 -13.57
N PHE A 29 3.15 -15.80 -14.82
CA PHE A 29 2.00 -14.95 -15.14
C PHE A 29 0.68 -15.72 -15.06
N PHE A 30 0.68 -17.01 -15.43
CA PHE A 30 -0.49 -17.89 -15.30
C PHE A 30 -0.86 -18.12 -13.84
N GLU A 31 0.10 -18.55 -13.02
CA GLU A 31 -0.15 -18.97 -11.65
C GLU A 31 -0.41 -17.77 -10.73
N LYS A 32 0.40 -16.72 -10.86
CA LYS A 32 0.43 -15.66 -9.84
C LYS A 32 -0.57 -14.55 -10.14
N LYS A 33 -0.93 -14.33 -11.41
CA LYS A 33 -1.89 -13.32 -11.88
C LYS A 33 -1.72 -11.90 -11.31
N CYS A 34 -0.52 -11.57 -10.81
CA CYS A 34 -0.15 -10.28 -10.20
C CYS A 34 0.80 -9.46 -11.08
N HIS A 35 1.39 -10.08 -12.10
CA HIS A 35 2.20 -9.40 -13.11
C HIS A 35 1.45 -9.36 -14.44
N THR A 36 1.91 -8.50 -15.34
CA THR A 36 1.42 -8.41 -16.72
C THR A 36 2.59 -8.55 -17.67
N LEU A 37 2.38 -9.28 -18.75
CA LEU A 37 3.39 -9.54 -19.78
C LEU A 37 2.99 -8.87 -21.10
N GLU A 38 3.98 -8.37 -21.82
CA GLU A 38 3.85 -7.99 -23.23
C GLU A 38 5.15 -8.31 -23.97
N ILE A 39 5.07 -8.39 -25.30
CA ILE A 39 6.22 -8.57 -26.18
C ILE A 39 6.41 -7.28 -26.99
N ASP A 40 7.65 -6.81 -27.09
CA ASP A 40 8.00 -5.57 -27.78
C ASP A 40 9.17 -5.79 -28.78
N PRO A 41 9.02 -5.43 -30.07
CA PRO A 41 7.77 -5.02 -30.71
C PRO A 41 6.81 -6.21 -30.90
N PRO A 42 5.48 -5.99 -30.93
CA PRO A 42 4.48 -7.07 -31.00
C PRO A 42 4.40 -7.76 -32.37
N ASP A 43 4.97 -7.17 -33.41
CA ASP A 43 5.00 -7.63 -34.80
C ASP A 43 6.41 -8.05 -35.26
N ALA A 44 7.30 -8.33 -34.31
CA ALA A 44 8.67 -8.71 -34.62
C ALA A 44 8.73 -10.10 -35.32
N PRO A 45 9.58 -10.29 -36.35
CA PRO A 45 9.74 -11.57 -37.03
C PRO A 45 10.28 -12.69 -36.12
N GLU A 46 10.92 -12.34 -35.01
CA GLU A 46 11.36 -13.27 -33.97
C GLU A 46 10.19 -13.99 -33.30
N ILE A 47 9.01 -13.37 -33.22
CA ILE A 47 7.80 -13.98 -32.67
C ILE A 47 7.33 -15.10 -33.58
N ASP A 48 7.27 -14.87 -34.90
CA ASP A 48 6.89 -15.90 -35.87
C ASP A 48 7.88 -17.07 -35.86
N THR A 49 9.18 -16.76 -35.77
CA THR A 49 10.24 -17.77 -35.69
C THR A 49 10.10 -18.63 -34.44
N TRP A 50 9.82 -18.00 -33.30
CA TRP A 50 9.60 -18.70 -32.04
C TRP A 50 8.30 -19.53 -32.07
N ARG A 51 7.21 -18.97 -32.57
CA ARG A 51 5.91 -19.65 -32.75
C ARG A 51 6.02 -20.89 -33.61
N ALA A 52 6.80 -20.85 -34.70
CA ALA A 52 7.03 -22.00 -35.56
C ALA A 52 7.68 -23.19 -34.84
N GLY A 53 8.34 -22.95 -33.69
CA GLY A 53 8.92 -23.98 -32.83
C GLY A 53 7.99 -24.50 -31.72
N LEU A 54 6.80 -23.94 -31.56
CA LEU A 54 5.83 -24.32 -30.52
C LEU A 54 4.73 -25.22 -31.08
N ARG A 55 4.07 -25.97 -30.20
CA ARG A 55 2.80 -26.63 -30.56
C ARG A 55 1.69 -25.59 -30.59
N GLU A 56 0.68 -25.81 -31.41
CA GLU A 56 -0.48 -24.92 -31.53
C GLU A 56 -1.14 -24.67 -30.17
N SER A 57 -1.34 -25.72 -29.36
CA SER A 57 -1.89 -25.59 -28.00
C SER A 57 -1.06 -24.70 -27.07
N ASP A 58 0.27 -24.76 -27.17
CA ASP A 58 1.16 -23.96 -26.32
C ASP A 58 1.07 -22.47 -26.73
N TRP A 59 0.93 -22.21 -28.03
CA TRP A 59 0.72 -20.86 -28.54
C TRP A 59 -0.64 -20.28 -28.12
N ASP A 60 -1.72 -21.06 -28.23
CA ASP A 60 -3.07 -20.61 -27.83
C ASP A 60 -3.12 -20.19 -26.35
N GLU A 61 -2.44 -20.94 -25.48
CA GLU A 61 -2.29 -20.57 -24.06
C GLU A 61 -1.53 -19.25 -23.91
N MET A 62 -0.41 -19.08 -24.62
CA MET A 62 0.39 -17.85 -24.57
C MET A 62 -0.36 -16.63 -25.09
N GLU A 63 -1.12 -16.77 -26.17
CA GLU A 63 -1.94 -15.71 -26.74
C GLU A 63 -3.02 -15.27 -25.74
N LEU A 64 -3.72 -16.23 -25.12
CA LEU A 64 -4.67 -15.95 -24.05
C LEU A 64 -4.02 -15.19 -22.87
N LEU A 65 -2.81 -15.58 -22.48
CA LEU A 65 -2.07 -14.90 -21.42
C LEU A 65 -1.71 -13.46 -21.76
N LEU A 66 -1.29 -13.19 -23.01
CA LEU A 66 -0.96 -11.86 -23.50
C LEU A 66 -2.21 -10.97 -23.56
N ASP A 67 -3.34 -11.53 -24.00
CA ASP A 67 -4.64 -10.86 -23.99
C ASP A 67 -5.11 -10.53 -22.57
N GLU A 68 -5.08 -11.52 -21.66
CA GLU A 68 -5.40 -11.30 -20.24
C GLU A 68 -4.48 -10.24 -19.63
N SER A 69 -3.19 -10.26 -19.96
CA SER A 69 -2.22 -9.27 -19.50
C SER A 69 -2.57 -7.87 -20.00
N THR A 70 -2.95 -7.72 -21.27
CA THR A 70 -3.37 -6.45 -21.86
C THR A 70 -4.61 -5.89 -21.16
N GLN A 71 -5.64 -6.71 -20.96
CA GLN A 71 -6.85 -6.31 -20.24
C GLN A 71 -6.55 -5.90 -18.80
N ARG A 72 -5.64 -6.62 -18.13
CA ARG A 72 -5.23 -6.32 -16.76
C ARG A 72 -4.44 -5.00 -16.69
N GLN A 73 -3.59 -4.71 -17.67
CA GLN A 73 -2.88 -3.42 -17.76
C GLN A 73 -3.84 -2.23 -17.94
N LEU A 74 -4.92 -2.40 -18.70
CA LEU A 74 -5.94 -1.36 -18.88
C LEU A 74 -6.71 -1.07 -17.58
N ARG A 75 -7.03 -2.12 -16.81
CA ARG A 75 -7.76 -1.99 -15.55
C ARG A 75 -6.89 -1.47 -14.41
N ASP A 76 -5.71 -2.07 -14.24
CA ASP A 76 -4.81 -1.88 -13.10
C ASP A 76 -3.38 -1.61 -13.62
N PRO A 77 -3.09 -0.43 -14.21
CA PRO A 77 -1.82 -0.17 -14.90
C PRO A 77 -0.63 -0.22 -13.92
N PRO A 78 0.33 -1.16 -14.08
CA PRO A 78 1.44 -1.29 -13.14
C PRO A 78 2.35 -0.07 -13.15
N VAL A 79 2.81 0.39 -11.98
CA VAL A 79 3.76 1.52 -11.88
C VAL A 79 5.21 1.10 -12.11
N ASN A 80 5.52 -0.17 -11.83
CA ASN A 80 6.86 -0.72 -12.02
C ASN A 80 6.93 -1.47 -13.35
N VAL A 81 7.91 -1.10 -14.18
CA VAL A 81 8.17 -1.71 -15.49
C VAL A 81 9.61 -2.21 -15.54
N ILE A 82 9.79 -3.42 -16.05
CA ILE A 82 11.11 -3.96 -16.41
C ILE A 82 11.08 -4.45 -17.86
N ARG A 83 12.24 -4.41 -18.52
CA ARG A 83 12.46 -5.07 -19.81
C ARG A 83 13.26 -6.34 -19.58
N VAL A 84 12.86 -7.43 -20.21
CA VAL A 84 13.59 -8.70 -20.18
C VAL A 84 14.25 -8.88 -21.54
N ALA A 85 15.58 -8.95 -21.54
CA ALA A 85 16.41 -8.81 -22.73
C ALA A 85 17.57 -9.80 -22.71
N ASP A 86 18.18 -10.03 -23.88
CA ASP A 86 19.44 -10.76 -23.98
C ASP A 86 20.61 -9.87 -23.56
N VAL A 87 20.79 -9.75 -22.24
CA VAL A 87 21.88 -8.99 -21.61
C VAL A 87 22.60 -9.89 -20.59
N PRO A 88 23.92 -9.70 -20.39
CA PRO A 88 24.70 -10.56 -19.48
C PRO A 88 24.47 -10.24 -17.99
N ALA A 89 23.97 -9.05 -17.66
CA ALA A 89 23.67 -8.60 -16.31
C ALA A 89 22.58 -7.53 -16.32
N VAL A 90 22.00 -7.22 -15.15
CA VAL A 90 20.98 -6.16 -15.01
C VAL A 90 21.58 -4.81 -15.41
N GLN A 91 20.92 -4.12 -16.34
CA GLN A 91 21.30 -2.81 -16.84
C GLN A 91 20.30 -1.76 -16.36
N TRP A 92 20.76 -0.87 -15.48
CA TRP A 92 19.98 0.24 -14.94
C TRP A 92 20.12 1.51 -15.80
N VAL A 93 20.04 1.36 -17.13
CA VAL A 93 20.18 2.46 -18.09
C VAL A 93 18.80 2.94 -18.52
N GLY A 94 18.57 4.26 -18.50
CA GLY A 94 17.28 4.85 -18.83
C GLY A 94 16.24 4.70 -17.70
N ASP A 95 14.96 4.88 -18.06
CA ASP A 95 13.85 4.81 -17.10
C ASP A 95 13.36 3.39 -16.81
N VAL A 96 13.51 2.48 -17.79
CA VAL A 96 13.09 1.08 -17.67
C VAL A 96 14.34 0.19 -17.66
N PRO A 97 14.69 -0.44 -16.52
CA PRO A 97 15.86 -1.29 -16.43
C PRO A 97 15.69 -2.56 -17.27
N ARG A 98 16.80 -3.05 -17.84
CA ARG A 98 16.84 -4.30 -18.62
C ARG A 98 17.42 -5.43 -17.78
N PHE A 99 16.72 -6.55 -17.73
CA PHE A 99 17.07 -7.72 -16.94
C PHE A 99 17.38 -8.91 -17.84
N PRO A 100 18.42 -9.69 -17.51
CA PRO A 100 18.54 -11.06 -18.00
C PRO A 100 17.32 -11.89 -17.55
N LEU A 101 16.96 -12.92 -18.33
CA LEU A 101 15.77 -13.74 -18.07
C LEU A 101 15.72 -14.31 -16.64
N GLN A 102 16.83 -14.88 -16.15
CA GLN A 102 16.89 -15.48 -14.81
C GLN A 102 16.72 -14.46 -13.69
N GLU A 103 17.33 -13.28 -13.82
CA GLU A 103 17.21 -12.21 -12.82
C GLU A 103 15.81 -11.61 -12.79
N ALA A 104 15.15 -11.51 -13.95
CA ALA A 104 13.74 -11.11 -14.04
C ALA A 104 12.85 -12.12 -13.30
N ILE A 105 13.02 -13.42 -13.55
CA ILE A 105 12.29 -14.49 -12.85
C ILE A 105 12.50 -14.38 -11.34
N SER A 106 13.75 -14.24 -10.89
CA SER A 106 14.10 -14.07 -9.47
C SER A 106 13.43 -12.84 -8.84
N LEU A 107 13.38 -11.72 -9.55
CA LEU A 107 12.68 -10.51 -9.11
C LEU A 107 11.17 -10.72 -9.01
N LEU A 108 10.54 -11.36 -10.00
CA LEU A 108 9.09 -11.56 -10.08
C LEU A 108 8.56 -12.55 -9.02
N HIS A 109 9.40 -13.42 -8.49
CA HIS A 109 9.08 -14.28 -7.35
C HIS A 109 9.06 -13.53 -6.01
N LYS A 110 9.68 -12.34 -5.91
CA LYS A 110 9.74 -11.61 -4.65
C LYS A 110 8.39 -10.99 -4.31
N PRO A 111 7.94 -11.06 -3.05
CA PRO A 111 6.74 -10.34 -2.60
C PRO A 111 6.87 -8.84 -2.84
N LEU A 112 5.74 -8.17 -3.05
CA LEU A 112 5.63 -6.75 -2.73
C LEU A 112 5.72 -6.62 -1.20
N ARG A 113 6.76 -5.94 -0.74
CA ARG A 113 6.94 -5.63 0.68
C ARG A 113 6.28 -4.29 0.97
N VAL A 114 5.39 -4.26 1.95
CA VAL A 114 4.69 -3.06 2.41
C VAL A 114 5.29 -2.65 3.75
N LEU A 115 6.06 -1.56 3.74
CA LEU A 115 6.61 -0.99 4.96
C LEU A 115 5.52 -0.18 5.68
N ILE A 116 5.34 -0.49 6.96
CA ILE A 116 4.33 0.10 7.85
C ILE A 116 4.94 0.37 9.23
N GLU A 117 4.29 1.22 10.04
CA GLU A 117 4.86 1.68 11.31
C GLU A 117 4.72 0.63 12.42
N GLY A 118 3.58 -0.07 12.49
CA GLY A 118 3.30 -1.05 13.54
C GLY A 118 2.33 -2.16 13.14
N VAL A 119 2.06 -3.06 14.09
CA VAL A 119 1.16 -4.22 13.89
C VAL A 119 -0.28 -3.79 13.62
N ASN A 120 -0.70 -2.68 14.21
CA ASN A 120 -2.05 -2.17 14.02
C ASN A 120 -2.27 -1.63 12.60
N ASP A 121 -1.23 -1.18 11.91
CA ASP A 121 -1.27 -0.74 10.52
C ASP A 121 -1.63 -1.88 9.57
N GLU A 122 -1.09 -3.09 9.79
CA GLU A 122 -1.46 -4.26 8.99
C GLU A 122 -2.94 -4.58 9.17
N ARG A 123 -3.43 -4.54 10.41
CA ARG A 123 -4.85 -4.78 10.72
C ARG A 123 -5.74 -3.70 10.14
N PHE A 124 -5.31 -2.44 10.21
CA PHE A 124 -5.96 -1.34 9.53
C PHE A 124 -6.09 -1.64 8.04
N LEU A 125 -4.98 -1.96 7.35
CA LEU A 125 -4.98 -2.29 5.92
C LEU A 125 -5.90 -3.46 5.59
N GLN A 126 -5.80 -4.58 6.33
CA GLN A 126 -6.65 -5.76 6.16
C GLN A 126 -8.14 -5.44 6.35
N SER A 127 -8.46 -4.64 7.36
CA SER A 127 -9.84 -4.24 7.61
C SER A 127 -10.35 -3.29 6.53
N ALA A 128 -9.49 -2.38 6.05
CA ALA A 128 -9.82 -1.25 5.19
C ALA A 128 -9.92 -1.62 3.71
N VAL A 129 -9.49 -2.83 3.30
CA VAL A 129 -9.57 -3.26 1.90
C VAL A 129 -11.02 -3.15 1.39
N PRO A 130 -11.25 -2.40 0.29
CA PRO A 130 -12.54 -2.31 -0.37
C PRO A 130 -13.08 -3.69 -0.73
N HIS A 131 -14.40 -3.87 -0.65
CA HIS A 131 -15.01 -5.20 -0.82
C HIS A 131 -14.61 -5.89 -2.13
N PHE A 132 -14.53 -5.13 -3.23
CA PHE A 132 -14.18 -5.65 -4.56
C PHE A 132 -12.68 -5.99 -4.74
N TYR A 133 -11.81 -5.56 -3.83
CA TYR A 133 -10.39 -5.95 -3.81
C TYR A 133 -10.09 -7.03 -2.78
N ARG A 134 -11.00 -7.32 -1.85
CA ARG A 134 -10.77 -8.21 -0.71
C ARG A 134 -10.26 -9.60 -1.11
N SER A 135 -10.96 -10.29 -2.01
CA SER A 135 -10.57 -11.64 -2.45
C SER A 135 -9.18 -11.66 -3.09
N ARG A 136 -8.82 -10.61 -3.84
CA ARG A 136 -7.50 -10.47 -4.45
C ARG A 136 -6.41 -10.25 -3.41
N PHE A 137 -6.65 -9.37 -2.43
CA PHE A 137 -5.69 -9.12 -1.35
C PHE A 137 -5.50 -10.36 -0.47
N GLU A 138 -6.57 -11.07 -0.14
CA GLU A 138 -6.51 -12.33 0.61
C GLU A 138 -5.71 -13.40 -0.15
N ASP A 139 -5.96 -13.56 -1.46
CA ASP A 139 -5.19 -14.46 -2.32
C ASP A 139 -3.71 -14.06 -2.36
N TRP A 140 -3.40 -12.77 -2.53
CA TRP A 140 -2.03 -12.28 -2.57
C TRP A 140 -1.30 -12.43 -1.23
N SER A 141 -1.96 -12.17 -0.12
CA SER A 141 -1.37 -12.39 1.21
C SER A 141 -1.15 -13.87 1.49
N SER A 142 -2.13 -14.74 1.19
CA SER A 142 -2.02 -16.19 1.43
C SER A 142 -0.92 -16.87 0.60
N ARG A 143 -0.66 -16.37 -0.61
CA ARG A 143 0.42 -16.83 -1.49
C ARG A 143 1.76 -16.13 -1.28
N GLU A 144 1.87 -15.33 -0.22
CA GLU A 144 3.07 -14.55 0.07
C GLU A 144 3.49 -13.57 -1.06
N PHE A 145 2.55 -13.07 -1.87
CA PHE A 145 2.81 -11.98 -2.84
C PHE A 145 2.83 -10.61 -2.20
N LEU A 146 2.11 -10.45 -1.11
CA LEU A 146 2.04 -9.22 -0.33
C LEU A 146 2.54 -9.53 1.08
N LYS A 147 3.63 -8.90 1.50
CA LYS A 147 4.18 -9.05 2.85
C LYS A 147 4.23 -7.70 3.56
N PHE A 148 3.61 -7.62 4.72
CA PHE A 148 3.69 -6.46 5.60
C PHE A 148 4.95 -6.55 6.46
N GLU A 149 5.66 -5.42 6.61
CA GLU A 149 6.88 -5.35 7.41
C GLU A 149 6.86 -4.16 8.35
N PHE A 150 6.81 -4.47 9.65
CA PHE A 150 6.79 -3.48 10.72
C PHE A 150 8.18 -2.91 10.96
N ARG A 151 8.27 -1.57 11.02
CA ARG A 151 9.54 -0.89 11.30
C ARG A 151 9.57 -0.09 12.58
N GLY A 152 8.46 0.11 13.29
CA GLY A 152 8.46 0.71 14.62
C GLY A 152 8.49 2.23 14.58
N GLY A 153 7.43 2.83 14.04
CA GLY A 153 7.28 4.28 13.93
C GLY A 153 8.10 4.91 12.81
N LEU A 154 7.74 6.15 12.47
CA LEU A 154 8.33 6.92 11.37
C LEU A 154 9.87 7.01 11.33
N PRO A 155 10.63 7.22 12.44
CA PRO A 155 12.09 7.29 12.38
C PRO A 155 12.75 5.99 11.93
N ASN A 156 12.21 4.85 12.36
CA ASN A 156 12.74 3.55 11.97
C ASN A 156 12.28 3.17 10.55
N LEU A 157 11.09 3.61 10.13
CA LEU A 157 10.65 3.53 8.75
C LEU A 157 11.64 4.25 7.82
N GLU A 158 12.05 5.48 8.17
CA GLU A 158 13.04 6.25 7.43
C GLU A 158 14.40 5.54 7.33
N LEU A 159 14.91 5.03 8.47
CA LEU A 159 16.16 4.28 8.51
C LEU A 159 16.11 3.04 7.61
N THR A 160 15.02 2.28 7.71
CA THR A 160 14.81 1.06 6.92
C THR A 160 14.73 1.40 5.45
N LEU A 161 13.96 2.41 5.08
CA LEU A 161 13.87 2.89 3.71
C LEU A 161 15.28 3.25 3.20
N GLY A 162 16.08 3.98 3.98
CA GLY A 162 17.46 4.30 3.62
C GLY A 162 18.35 3.07 3.33
N GLN A 163 18.11 1.94 4.01
CA GLN A 163 18.81 0.68 3.75
C GLN A 163 18.27 -0.03 2.50
N GLU A 164 16.95 -0.13 2.36
CA GLU A 164 16.29 -0.76 1.20
C GLU A 164 16.61 -0.04 -0.10
N LEU A 165 16.70 1.29 -0.05
CA LEU A 165 17.04 2.11 -1.20
C LEU A 165 18.47 1.86 -1.70
N ARG A 166 19.38 1.25 -0.94
CA ARG A 166 20.73 0.95 -1.43
C ARG A 166 20.74 -0.11 -2.53
N VAL A 167 19.73 -0.98 -2.57
CA VAL A 167 19.60 -2.06 -3.56
C VAL A 167 18.48 -1.71 -4.52
N ARG A 168 18.83 -1.34 -5.77
CA ARG A 168 17.87 -0.80 -6.74
C ARG A 168 16.74 -1.77 -7.06
N GLU A 169 17.05 -3.06 -7.14
CA GLU A 169 16.11 -4.16 -7.39
C GLU A 169 14.99 -4.20 -6.34
N ARG A 170 15.33 -3.92 -5.07
CA ARG A 170 14.35 -4.01 -3.98
C ARG A 170 13.28 -2.93 -4.08
N ARG A 171 13.61 -1.77 -4.65
CA ARG A 171 12.68 -0.64 -4.84
C ARG A 171 11.50 -1.01 -5.73
N LEU A 172 11.71 -1.90 -6.70
CA LEU A 172 10.69 -2.38 -7.64
C LEU A 172 9.63 -3.27 -6.98
N ARG A 173 9.90 -3.75 -5.75
CA ARG A 173 9.03 -4.64 -4.97
C ARG A 173 8.78 -4.05 -3.57
N LEU A 174 8.74 -2.72 -3.47
CA LEU A 174 8.56 -2.01 -2.22
C LEU A 174 7.40 -1.01 -2.31
N PHE A 175 6.58 -0.99 -1.27
CA PHE A 175 5.55 0.01 -1.01
C PHE A 175 5.73 0.56 0.40
N ALA A 176 5.43 1.83 0.64
CA ALA A 176 5.40 2.41 1.99
C ALA A 176 4.06 3.08 2.28
N MET A 177 3.44 2.74 3.40
CA MET A 177 2.35 3.52 3.98
C MET A 177 2.93 4.39 5.10
N ILE A 178 2.52 5.65 5.16
CA ILE A 178 3.11 6.65 6.05
C ILE A 178 1.96 7.41 6.73
N ASP A 179 1.95 7.47 8.07
CA ASP A 179 1.05 8.36 8.78
C ASP A 179 1.43 9.82 8.49
N SER A 180 0.47 10.71 8.26
CA SER A 180 0.82 12.13 8.01
C SER A 180 1.37 12.83 9.23
N ASP A 181 0.99 12.38 10.43
CA ASP A 181 1.09 13.13 11.68
C ASP A 181 0.51 14.55 11.55
N ALA A 182 -0.43 14.75 10.60
CA ALA A 182 -0.99 16.06 10.30
C ALA A 182 -1.88 16.53 11.46
N ARG A 183 -1.64 17.76 11.91
CA ARG A 183 -2.41 18.39 13.00
C ARG A 183 -3.57 19.24 12.48
N LYS A 184 -3.62 19.44 11.16
CA LYS A 184 -4.72 20.00 10.39
C LYS A 184 -4.62 19.55 8.93
N ARG A 185 -5.70 19.76 8.18
CA ARG A 185 -5.82 19.24 6.82
C ARG A 185 -4.73 19.79 5.90
N GLY A 186 -4.11 18.89 5.12
CA GLY A 186 -3.12 19.28 4.11
C GLY A 186 -1.76 19.71 4.68
N GLU A 187 -1.55 19.59 5.99
CA GLU A 187 -0.28 19.93 6.64
C GLU A 187 0.34 18.72 7.35
N PRO A 188 0.83 17.71 6.60
CA PRO A 188 1.59 16.61 7.17
C PRO A 188 2.84 17.12 7.89
N SER A 189 3.27 16.38 8.91
CA SER A 189 4.47 16.69 9.68
C SER A 189 5.70 16.77 8.77
N LEU A 190 6.72 17.52 9.19
CA LEU A 190 7.98 17.64 8.43
C LEU A 190 8.59 16.26 8.18
N LYS A 191 8.65 15.41 9.22
CA LYS A 191 9.19 14.06 9.11
C LYS A 191 8.41 13.22 8.10
N SER A 192 7.07 13.24 8.17
CA SER A 192 6.25 12.44 7.26
C SER A 192 6.43 12.89 5.81
N ARG A 193 6.50 14.21 5.58
CA ARG A 193 6.84 14.78 4.26
C ARG A 193 8.23 14.36 3.76
N ASP A 194 9.23 14.31 4.64
CA ASP A 194 10.58 13.95 4.25
C ASP A 194 10.68 12.46 3.87
N VAL A 195 9.97 11.57 4.57
CA VAL A 195 9.85 10.15 4.19
C VAL A 195 9.14 10.01 2.84
N ALA A 196 7.98 10.66 2.65
CA ALA A 196 7.25 10.63 1.38
C ALA A 196 8.10 11.18 0.21
N ARG A 197 8.84 12.29 0.44
CA ARG A 197 9.77 12.85 -0.55
C ARG A 197 10.90 11.87 -0.88
N THR A 198 11.40 11.15 0.11
CA THR A 198 12.44 10.12 -0.08
C THR A 198 11.93 8.99 -0.95
N CYS A 199 10.71 8.49 -0.70
CA CYS A 199 10.06 7.51 -1.57
C CYS A 199 9.91 8.03 -3.00
N GLY A 200 9.39 9.25 -3.17
CA GLY A 200 9.20 9.88 -4.49
C GLY A 200 10.49 10.03 -5.28
N ARG A 201 11.57 10.55 -4.65
CA ARG A 201 12.89 10.68 -5.28
C ARG A 201 13.48 9.34 -5.69
N ALA A 202 13.23 8.30 -4.92
CA ALA A 202 13.72 6.95 -5.19
C ALA A 202 12.83 6.14 -6.14
N LYS A 203 11.72 6.72 -6.63
CA LYS A 203 10.67 6.05 -7.42
C LYS A 203 10.08 4.83 -6.70
N VAL A 204 9.93 4.90 -5.37
CA VAL A 204 9.22 3.88 -4.57
C VAL A 204 7.75 4.27 -4.46
N ALA A 205 6.86 3.31 -4.75
CA ALA A 205 5.43 3.48 -4.57
C ALA A 205 5.12 3.71 -3.10
N HIS A 206 4.27 4.69 -2.80
CA HIS A 206 3.94 5.01 -1.42
C HIS A 206 2.60 5.72 -1.32
N HIS A 207 2.06 5.76 -0.11
CA HIS A 207 0.89 6.55 0.23
C HIS A 207 1.10 7.18 1.61
N GLN A 208 0.96 8.50 1.67
CA GLN A 208 0.90 9.25 2.92
C GLN A 208 -0.57 9.49 3.24
N LEU A 209 -1.02 9.00 4.39
CA LEU A 209 -2.40 9.17 4.85
C LEU A 209 -2.75 10.66 4.95
N LYS A 210 -3.98 11.05 4.63
CA LYS A 210 -4.46 12.44 4.70
C LYS A 210 -4.89 12.81 6.11
N ARG A 211 -5.40 11.85 6.88
CA ARG A 211 -5.69 12.01 8.31
C ARG A 211 -4.42 11.78 9.11
N ARG A 212 -4.43 12.19 10.38
CA ARG A 212 -3.25 12.21 11.23
C ARG A 212 -2.53 10.86 11.30
N ALA A 213 -3.26 9.81 11.62
CA ALA A 213 -2.75 8.43 11.75
C ALA A 213 -3.88 7.42 11.49
N ILE A 214 -3.57 6.12 11.46
CA ILE A 214 -4.56 5.05 11.25
C ILE A 214 -5.74 5.10 12.23
N GLU A 215 -5.52 5.54 13.48
CA GLU A 215 -6.57 5.66 14.50
C GLU A 215 -7.67 6.65 14.08
N ASN A 216 -7.31 7.66 13.29
CA ASN A 216 -8.25 8.65 12.79
C ASN A 216 -9.11 8.13 11.63
N TYR A 217 -8.89 6.90 11.17
CA TYR A 217 -9.78 6.19 10.24
C TYR A 217 -10.77 5.27 10.95
N LEU A 218 -10.77 5.23 12.28
CA LEU A 218 -11.75 4.45 13.04
C LEU A 218 -13.11 5.18 13.04
N PRO A 219 -14.18 4.62 12.42
CA PRO A 219 -15.48 5.27 12.44
C PRO A 219 -16.05 5.31 13.87
N GLU A 220 -16.81 6.37 14.20
CA GLU A 220 -17.35 6.56 15.55
C GLU A 220 -18.12 5.36 16.13
N PRO A 221 -18.96 4.63 15.37
CA PRO A 221 -19.65 3.46 15.92
C PRO A 221 -18.68 2.34 16.29
N ALA A 222 -17.56 2.18 15.56
CA ALA A 222 -16.53 1.20 15.89
C ALA A 222 -15.76 1.60 17.16
N LEU A 223 -15.45 2.89 17.31
CA LEU A 223 -14.86 3.42 18.54
C LEU A 223 -15.78 3.19 19.75
N GLU A 224 -17.08 3.48 19.62
CA GLU A 224 -18.04 3.24 20.70
C GLU A 224 -18.11 1.76 21.09
N GLN A 225 -18.17 0.86 20.10
CA GLN A 225 -18.21 -0.58 20.36
C GLN A 225 -16.96 -1.06 21.09
N TRP A 226 -15.78 -0.64 20.63
CA TRP A 226 -14.52 -0.96 21.28
C TRP A 226 -14.48 -0.43 22.71
N LEU A 227 -14.90 0.81 22.96
CA LEU A 227 -14.97 1.40 24.30
C LEU A 227 -15.91 0.63 25.23
N LYS A 228 -17.11 0.25 24.76
CA LYS A 228 -18.07 -0.54 25.54
C LYS A 228 -17.52 -1.91 25.91
N ARG A 229 -16.78 -2.55 24.99
CA ARG A 229 -16.15 -3.85 25.23
C ARG A 229 -14.98 -3.74 26.21
N LYS A 230 -14.02 -2.85 25.93
CA LYS A 230 -12.76 -2.75 26.68
C LYS A 230 -12.93 -2.08 28.04
N HIS A 231 -13.86 -1.13 28.16
CA HIS A 231 -14.05 -0.30 29.36
C HIS A 231 -15.48 -0.36 29.89
N ALA A 232 -16.13 -1.53 29.85
CA ALA A 232 -17.55 -1.70 30.21
C ALA A 232 -17.97 -1.06 31.54
N ARG A 233 -17.11 -1.13 32.58
CA ARG A 233 -17.42 -0.60 33.93
C ARG A 233 -17.31 0.92 34.03
N GLU A 234 -16.46 1.52 33.21
CA GLU A 234 -16.15 2.95 33.22
C GLU A 234 -16.79 3.67 32.03
N PHE A 235 -17.55 2.94 31.20
CA PHE A 235 -18.09 3.47 29.96
C PHE A 235 -18.96 4.70 30.23
N ASP A 236 -19.97 4.58 31.08
CA ASP A 236 -20.92 5.68 31.32
C ASP A 236 -20.30 6.88 32.06
N THR A 237 -19.31 6.63 32.93
CA THR A 237 -18.74 7.65 33.82
C THR A 237 -17.54 8.39 33.23
N ALA A 238 -16.64 7.70 32.54
CA ALA A 238 -15.40 8.27 32.02
C ALA A 238 -15.40 8.37 30.49
N TRP A 239 -15.81 7.32 29.79
CA TRP A 239 -15.64 7.22 28.33
C TRP A 239 -16.79 7.82 27.53
N LEU A 240 -18.02 7.76 28.03
CA LEU A 240 -19.19 8.30 27.37
C LEU A 240 -19.13 9.84 27.29
N PRO A 241 -18.72 10.59 28.33
CA PRO A 241 -18.47 12.03 28.19
C PRO A 241 -17.38 12.34 27.14
N ARG A 242 -16.28 11.58 27.13
CA ARG A 242 -15.19 11.73 26.13
C ARG A 242 -15.66 11.45 24.71
N LEU A 243 -16.42 10.38 24.51
CA LEU A 243 -17.02 10.03 23.23
C LEU A 243 -18.02 11.10 22.77
N LYS A 244 -18.87 11.62 23.66
CA LYS A 244 -19.79 12.72 23.35
C LYS A 244 -19.05 13.98 22.92
N ALA A 245 -17.98 14.35 23.63
CA ALA A 245 -17.13 15.47 23.26
C ALA A 245 -16.45 15.25 21.89
N PHE A 246 -15.95 14.03 21.64
CA PHE A 246 -15.36 13.66 20.34
C PHE A 246 -16.38 13.75 19.19
N ARG A 247 -17.63 13.32 19.42
CA ARG A 247 -18.74 13.45 18.46
C ARG A 247 -19.12 14.89 18.16
N ALA A 248 -18.89 15.79 19.12
CA ALA A 248 -19.16 17.22 18.96
C ALA A 248 -18.09 17.95 18.13
N LEU A 249 -16.97 17.28 17.81
CA LEU A 249 -15.95 17.79 16.90
C LEU A 249 -16.47 17.77 15.45
N SER A 250 -16.06 18.78 14.68
CA SER A 250 -16.17 18.75 13.22
C SER A 250 -15.34 17.61 12.62
N ASP A 251 -15.66 17.20 11.38
CA ASP A 251 -14.92 16.14 10.69
C ASP A 251 -13.42 16.44 10.60
N GLU A 252 -13.06 17.69 10.29
CA GLU A 252 -11.66 18.12 10.25
C GLU A 252 -10.97 17.97 11.61
N GLN A 253 -11.61 18.38 12.70
CA GLN A 253 -11.08 18.20 14.04
C GLN A 253 -10.94 16.70 14.38
N ARG A 254 -11.91 15.84 14.04
CA ARG A 254 -11.83 14.39 14.30
C ARG A 254 -10.68 13.74 13.51
N HIS A 255 -10.48 14.12 12.27
CA HIS A 255 -9.42 13.57 11.41
C HIS A 255 -7.99 13.92 11.87
N HIS A 256 -7.86 14.96 12.69
CA HIS A 256 -6.56 15.48 13.16
C HIS A 256 -6.37 15.46 14.67
N TYR A 257 -7.38 14.99 15.41
CA TYR A 257 -7.29 14.76 16.85
C TYR A 257 -6.25 13.69 17.18
N ASN A 258 -5.46 13.91 18.23
CA ASN A 258 -4.51 12.91 18.72
C ASN A 258 -5.29 11.77 19.42
N MET A 259 -5.75 10.78 18.65
CA MET A 259 -6.58 9.69 19.16
C MET A 259 -5.93 8.92 20.31
N ARG A 260 -4.59 8.84 20.35
CA ARG A 260 -3.87 8.13 21.40
C ARG A 260 -3.67 8.98 22.66
N ALA A 261 -3.21 10.22 22.53
CA ALA A 261 -2.74 11.03 23.66
C ALA A 261 -3.58 12.27 23.99
N GLY A 262 -4.49 12.70 23.11
CA GLY A 262 -5.41 13.82 23.32
C GLY A 262 -4.83 15.22 23.11
N LEU A 263 -5.65 16.24 23.34
CA LEU A 263 -5.31 17.66 23.10
C LEU A 263 -4.17 18.15 24.00
N LYS A 264 -4.04 17.59 25.21
CA LYS A 264 -3.01 18.01 26.17
C LYS A 264 -1.61 17.76 25.63
N LYS A 265 -1.38 16.57 25.06
CA LYS A 265 -0.08 16.19 24.47
C LYS A 265 0.33 17.13 23.34
N ASP A 266 -0.65 17.54 22.53
CA ASP A 266 -0.47 18.46 21.42
C ASP A 266 -0.17 19.88 21.90
N ARG A 267 -0.86 20.34 22.94
CA ARG A 267 -0.65 21.63 23.61
C ARG A 267 0.75 21.73 24.21
N ASP A 268 1.18 20.71 24.95
CA ASP A 268 2.47 20.67 25.64
C ASP A 268 3.66 20.50 24.68
N GLY A 269 3.40 19.98 23.47
CA GLY A 269 4.41 19.72 22.45
C GLY A 269 4.68 20.94 21.56
N THR A 270 3.93 21.04 20.46
CA THR A 270 4.14 22.07 19.43
C THR A 270 3.05 23.14 19.44
N GLY A 271 2.27 23.23 20.52
CA GLY A 271 1.12 24.14 20.66
C GLY A 271 -0.11 23.60 19.95
N LEU A 272 -1.33 23.84 20.43
CA LEU A 272 -2.55 23.29 19.83
C LEU A 272 -2.80 23.86 18.41
N ALA A 273 -3.30 23.05 17.47
CA ALA A 273 -3.65 23.55 16.15
C ALA A 273 -4.87 24.50 16.19
N ASP A 274 -4.87 25.49 15.31
CA ASP A 274 -5.90 26.53 15.15
C ASP A 274 -7.32 25.94 14.95
N ILE A 275 -7.43 24.80 14.28
CA ILE A 275 -8.71 24.09 14.08
C ILE A 275 -9.42 23.73 15.41
N PHE A 276 -8.72 23.70 16.55
CA PHE A 276 -9.31 23.42 17.87
C PHE A 276 -9.59 24.68 18.70
N GLU A 277 -9.25 25.88 18.25
CA GLU A 277 -9.47 27.12 19.01
C GLU A 277 -10.93 27.32 19.37
N THR A 278 -11.84 27.14 18.40
CA THR A 278 -13.28 27.30 18.62
C THR A 278 -13.80 26.34 19.69
N LEU A 279 -13.30 25.10 19.71
CA LEU A 279 -13.65 24.11 20.74
C LEU A 279 -13.20 24.58 22.12
N VAL A 280 -11.93 25.00 22.25
CA VAL A 280 -11.38 25.45 23.53
C VAL A 280 -12.08 26.69 24.06
N THR A 281 -12.40 27.65 23.18
CA THR A 281 -13.03 28.93 23.58
C THR A 281 -14.52 28.79 23.86
N HIS A 282 -15.27 28.07 23.02
CA HIS A 282 -16.74 28.05 23.09
C HIS A 282 -17.31 26.79 23.74
N LYS A 283 -16.53 25.72 23.85
CA LYS A 283 -16.93 24.44 24.45
C LYS A 283 -15.85 23.90 25.39
N PRO A 284 -15.47 24.65 26.45
CA PRO A 284 -14.36 24.28 27.33
C PRO A 284 -14.57 22.94 28.06
N ASP A 285 -15.82 22.56 28.35
CA ASP A 285 -16.12 21.25 28.95
C ASP A 285 -15.83 20.09 27.99
N ASP A 286 -16.20 20.22 26.70
CA ASP A 286 -15.86 19.22 25.68
C ASP A 286 -14.34 19.14 25.50
N ALA A 287 -13.67 20.30 25.44
CA ALA A 287 -12.21 20.36 25.35
C ALA A 287 -11.52 19.65 26.53
N ARG A 288 -12.05 19.80 27.75
CA ARG A 288 -11.55 19.13 28.96
C ARG A 288 -11.67 17.62 28.86
N HIS A 289 -12.79 17.10 28.34
CA HIS A 289 -12.97 15.66 28.14
C HIS A 289 -12.00 15.06 27.10
N LEU A 290 -11.49 15.90 26.19
CA LEU A 290 -10.55 15.55 25.13
C LEU A 290 -9.09 15.91 25.45
N GLU A 291 -8.77 16.32 26.68
CA GLU A 291 -7.37 16.54 27.05
C GLU A 291 -6.55 15.25 26.96
N GLU A 292 -7.16 14.11 27.25
CA GLU A 292 -6.60 12.79 27.09
C GLU A 292 -7.22 12.05 25.89
N GLY A 293 -6.40 11.22 25.24
CA GLY A 293 -6.83 10.39 24.12
C GLY A 293 -7.61 9.16 24.56
N PHE A 294 -7.89 8.29 23.60
CA PHE A 294 -8.53 7.00 23.80
C PHE A 294 -7.51 5.85 24.01
N GLY A 295 -6.22 6.14 24.02
CA GLY A 295 -5.16 5.13 24.18
C GLY A 295 -4.99 4.28 22.92
N GLU A 296 -4.83 2.97 23.09
CA GLU A 296 -4.54 2.00 22.02
C GLU A 296 -5.80 1.61 21.21
N VAL A 297 -6.57 2.60 20.72
CA VAL A 297 -7.80 2.36 19.93
C VAL A 297 -7.55 1.62 18.62
N ALA A 298 -6.33 1.66 18.10
CA ALA A 298 -5.96 0.90 16.92
C ALA A 298 -6.10 -0.63 17.12
N GLU A 299 -6.17 -1.11 18.36
CA GLU A 299 -6.52 -2.50 18.68
C GLU A 299 -7.91 -2.90 18.15
N SER A 300 -8.82 -1.94 17.96
CA SER A 300 -10.15 -2.20 17.39
C SER A 300 -10.11 -2.83 15.99
N PHE A 301 -9.02 -2.64 15.23
CA PHE A 301 -8.85 -3.26 13.92
C PHE A 301 -8.63 -4.78 14.00
N HIS A 302 -8.33 -5.35 15.17
CA HIS A 302 -8.16 -6.80 15.35
C HIS A 302 -9.46 -7.55 15.59
N GLU A 303 -10.47 -6.86 16.14
CA GLU A 303 -11.54 -7.53 16.86
C GLU A 303 -12.82 -7.72 16.02
N ASP A 304 -13.08 -6.87 15.02
CA ASP A 304 -14.30 -6.95 14.20
C ASP A 304 -14.08 -6.40 12.77
N SER A 305 -14.82 -6.93 11.79
CA SER A 305 -14.90 -6.30 10.48
C SER A 305 -15.66 -4.99 10.61
N ILE A 306 -14.96 -3.85 10.60
CA ILE A 306 -15.60 -2.54 10.53
C ILE A 306 -16.43 -2.48 9.24
N PRO A 307 -17.76 -2.27 9.32
CA PRO A 307 -18.61 -2.20 8.14
C PRO A 307 -18.17 -1.12 7.15
N GLU A 308 -18.11 -1.47 5.87
CA GLU A 308 -17.72 -0.53 4.80
C GLU A 308 -18.64 0.70 4.76
N ALA A 309 -19.94 0.52 5.04
CA ALA A 309 -20.91 1.60 5.13
C ALA A 309 -20.52 2.68 6.17
N TRP A 310 -19.83 2.30 7.25
CA TRP A 310 -19.38 3.28 8.25
C TRP A 310 -18.23 4.12 7.72
N ARG A 311 -17.30 3.53 6.96
CA ARG A 311 -16.19 4.24 6.32
C ARG A 311 -16.66 5.18 5.21
N ILE A 312 -17.64 4.73 4.41
CA ILE A 312 -18.29 5.55 3.38
C ILE A 312 -18.91 6.78 4.04
N LYS A 313 -19.72 6.58 5.09
CA LYS A 313 -20.35 7.69 5.82
C LYS A 313 -19.34 8.65 6.43
N ASP A 314 -18.19 8.14 6.87
CA ASP A 314 -17.11 8.93 7.46
C ASP A 314 -16.18 9.56 6.41
N GLY A 315 -16.48 9.42 5.10
CA GLY A 315 -15.74 10.09 4.02
C GLY A 315 -14.34 9.54 3.77
N GLN A 316 -14.10 8.26 4.09
CA GLN A 316 -12.79 7.61 3.92
C GLN A 316 -12.57 6.99 2.54
N SER A 317 -13.66 6.73 1.80
CA SER A 317 -13.66 5.87 0.62
C SER A 317 -12.66 6.30 -0.44
N ASP A 318 -12.68 7.55 -0.89
CA ASP A 318 -11.84 8.02 -2.00
C ASP A 318 -10.34 7.85 -1.71
N GLU A 319 -9.94 8.11 -0.46
CA GLU A 319 -8.55 7.98 -0.06
C GLU A 319 -8.12 6.53 0.09
N LEU A 320 -8.93 5.71 0.78
CA LEU A 320 -8.65 4.29 0.93
C LEU A 320 -8.58 3.62 -0.45
N MET A 321 -9.49 3.99 -1.36
CA MET A 321 -9.46 3.55 -2.74
C MET A 321 -8.12 3.87 -3.43
N ASP A 322 -7.68 5.13 -3.35
CA ASP A 322 -6.38 5.55 -3.90
C ASP A 322 -5.20 4.80 -3.25
N LEU A 323 -5.22 4.55 -1.94
CA LEU A 323 -4.21 3.75 -1.23
C LEU A 323 -4.13 2.33 -1.80
N PHE A 324 -5.26 1.63 -1.91
CA PHE A 324 -5.27 0.24 -2.38
C PHE A 324 -4.99 0.14 -3.88
N GLU A 325 -5.47 1.07 -4.70
CA GLU A 325 -5.09 1.13 -6.12
C GLU A 325 -3.59 1.33 -6.30
N LYS A 326 -2.97 2.26 -5.56
CA LYS A 326 -1.51 2.45 -5.61
C LYS A 326 -0.76 1.18 -5.20
N MET A 327 -1.25 0.47 -4.18
CA MET A 327 -0.64 -0.79 -3.73
C MET A 327 -0.80 -1.90 -4.78
N LEU A 328 -1.98 -2.02 -5.41
CA LEU A 328 -2.23 -2.97 -6.49
C LEU A 328 -1.36 -2.72 -7.71
N ARG A 329 -1.19 -1.45 -8.11
CA ARG A 329 -0.32 -1.08 -9.24
C ARG A 329 1.16 -1.29 -8.93
N ALA A 330 1.55 -1.26 -7.66
CA ALA A 330 2.94 -1.48 -7.22
C ALA A 330 3.32 -2.97 -7.16
N ALA A 331 2.36 -3.85 -6.88
CA ALA A 331 2.52 -5.29 -6.96
C ALA A 331 2.79 -5.72 -8.40
#